data_AF-A0ABD5V8A0-F1
#
_entry.id   AF-A0ABD5V8A0-F1
#
_cell.length_a   1.000
_cell.length_b   1.000
_cell.length_c   1.000
_cell.angle_alpha   90.00
_cell.angle_beta   90.00
_cell.angle_gamma   90.00
#
_symmetry.space_group_name_H-M   'P 1'
#
loop_
_entity.id
_entity.type
_entity.pdbx_description
1 polymer ?
#
loop_
_entity_poly.entity_id
_entity_poly.type
_entity_poly.pdbx_seq_one_letter_code
_entity_poly.pdbx_strand_id
1 'polypeptide(L)'
;MARTRRELLKLSGGVLAAAAVAGCTDGGEEGEAEEGEPEDEGEDDHDDEEDDHDDDDHDHVEVEGLEIVDGDGEEVAYIHGDHWHGELQVPIDETVEYGAVFVDEEGEEIPLGEDEEYELDAEVAEGAQEGIVGIEPHGDHVDVTGEEEGLTEVVFLLWHDDHADYESPPIDAEVAEEFDDEDDHGHDHDDEDDHGHDDEHDHDDDHDHGHDDDDHGHDDDHDHDDDH
;
A
#
# COMPACT_ATOMS: atom_id res chain seq x y z
N MET A 1 7.04 43.54 -2.93
CA MET A 1 8.07 43.37 -1.88
C MET A 1 9.11 42.40 -2.42
N ALA A 2 10.38 42.59 -2.07
CA ALA A 2 11.52 42.04 -2.80
C ALA A 2 11.80 40.57 -2.45
N ARG A 3 11.94 39.72 -3.48
CA ARG A 3 12.44 38.34 -3.40
C ARG A 3 13.93 38.36 -3.00
N THR A 4 14.30 37.63 -1.95
CA THR A 4 15.69 37.47 -1.53
C THR A 4 16.23 36.11 -1.98
N ARG A 5 17.16 36.14 -2.94
CA ARG A 5 18.01 35.02 -3.36
C ARG A 5 19.35 35.08 -2.61
N ARG A 6 19.76 33.97 -1.99
CA ARG A 6 21.12 33.62 -1.53
C ARG A 6 21.19 32.10 -1.72
N GLU A 7 21.81 31.48 -2.73
CA GLU A 7 23.17 31.55 -3.31
C GLU A 7 24.31 31.27 -2.32
N LEU A 8 25.07 30.20 -2.64
CA LEU A 8 26.49 29.86 -2.31
C LEU A 8 26.70 28.89 -1.12
N LEU A 9 27.47 27.77 -1.17
CA LEU A 9 28.55 27.28 -2.06
C LEU A 9 28.88 25.79 -1.84
N LYS A 10 29.16 25.07 -2.94
CA LYS A 10 30.29 24.16 -3.23
C LYS A 10 31.13 23.57 -2.06
N LEU A 11 31.18 22.23 -2.00
CA LEU A 11 32.35 21.42 -1.65
C LEU A 11 32.38 20.20 -2.62
N SER A 12 33.18 20.16 -3.68
CA SER A 12 34.56 19.67 -3.76
C SER A 12 34.77 18.18 -3.39
N GLY A 13 34.59 17.28 -4.37
CA GLY A 13 35.70 16.55 -5.00
C GLY A 13 36.18 15.21 -4.42
N GLY A 14 36.30 14.22 -5.32
CA GLY A 14 37.10 12.99 -5.18
C GLY A 14 36.23 11.74 -4.95
N VAL A 15 36.47 10.56 -5.52
CA VAL A 15 37.60 9.97 -6.25
C VAL A 15 37.04 8.85 -7.14
N LEU A 16 37.63 8.70 -8.34
CA LEU A 16 37.45 7.57 -9.27
C LEU A 16 37.81 6.23 -8.61
N ALA A 17 36.91 5.23 -8.71
CA ALA A 17 37.29 3.82 -8.63
C ALA A 17 36.62 3.04 -9.78
N ALA A 18 37.26 3.08 -10.96
CA ALA A 18 36.94 2.16 -12.05
C ALA A 18 37.65 0.83 -11.78
N ALA A 19 36.89 -0.19 -11.37
CA ALA A 19 37.36 -1.57 -11.30
C ALA A 19 36.92 -2.31 -12.57
N ALA A 20 37.81 -2.34 -13.57
CA ALA A 20 37.66 -3.21 -14.74
C ALA A 20 38.24 -4.59 -14.42
N VAL A 21 37.37 -5.59 -14.21
CA VAL A 21 37.78 -7.01 -14.18
C VAL A 21 37.58 -7.63 -15.56
N ALA A 22 38.64 -7.56 -16.36
CA ALA A 22 38.78 -8.34 -17.58
C ALA A 22 39.28 -9.75 -17.23
N GLY A 23 38.37 -10.73 -17.21
CA GLY A 23 38.68 -12.15 -17.10
C GLY A 23 38.40 -12.87 -18.41
N CYS A 24 39.31 -12.77 -19.38
CA CYS A 24 39.34 -13.67 -20.53
C CYS A 24 40.17 -14.91 -20.19
N THR A 25 39.54 -16.08 -20.12
CA THR A 25 40.21 -17.39 -20.31
C THR A 25 39.23 -18.24 -21.13
N ASP A 26 39.53 -18.51 -22.40
CA ASP A 26 40.08 -19.80 -22.86
C ASP A 26 38.91 -20.76 -23.19
N GLY A 27 38.67 -21.26 -24.40
CA GLY A 27 39.59 -21.49 -25.51
C GLY A 27 39.71 -22.99 -25.83
N GLY A 28 38.61 -23.66 -26.19
CA GLY A 28 38.59 -25.07 -26.66
C GLY A 28 37.36 -25.80 -26.12
N GLU A 29 36.76 -26.79 -26.75
CA GLU A 29 37.09 -27.57 -27.92
C GLU A 29 35.78 -28.31 -28.26
N GLU A 30 35.46 -28.39 -29.54
CA GLU A 30 34.33 -29.14 -30.08
C GLU A 30 34.45 -30.65 -29.77
N GLY A 31 33.42 -31.23 -29.15
CA GLY A 31 33.35 -32.63 -28.76
C GLY A 31 31.92 -33.17 -28.93
N GLU A 32 31.83 -34.20 -29.75
CA GLU A 32 30.63 -34.82 -30.30
C GLU A 32 29.88 -35.70 -29.27
N ALA A 33 28.61 -35.96 -29.57
CA ALA A 33 27.65 -36.78 -28.86
C ALA A 33 28.18 -38.15 -28.41
N GLU A 34 27.76 -38.61 -27.23
CA GLU A 34 27.52 -40.03 -26.95
C GLU A 34 26.41 -40.11 -25.89
N GLU A 35 25.31 -40.78 -26.24
CA GLU A 35 24.20 -41.10 -25.35
C GLU A 35 24.63 -42.25 -24.44
N GLY A 36 24.52 -42.06 -23.14
CA GLY A 36 24.87 -43.07 -22.16
C GLY A 36 24.07 -42.85 -20.89
N GLU A 37 23.03 -43.66 -20.72
CA GLU A 37 22.30 -43.84 -19.48
C GLU A 37 23.18 -44.64 -18.49
N PRO A 38 23.43 -44.13 -17.28
CA PRO A 38 23.70 -44.99 -16.14
C PRO A 38 22.53 -44.95 -15.16
N GLU A 39 21.90 -46.11 -15.01
CA GLU A 39 21.09 -46.45 -13.85
C GLU A 39 22.10 -46.77 -12.73
N ASP A 40 22.22 -45.89 -11.74
CA ASP A 40 22.98 -46.15 -10.52
C ASP A 40 22.19 -45.64 -9.32
N GLU A 41 21.83 -46.62 -8.50
CA GLU A 41 21.04 -46.58 -7.30
C GLU A 41 22.02 -46.51 -6.11
N GLY A 42 22.16 -45.33 -5.51
CA GLY A 42 22.75 -45.09 -4.19
C GLY A 42 21.87 -44.04 -3.50
N GLU A 43 21.12 -44.36 -2.45
CA GLU A 43 21.54 -44.70 -1.08
C GLU A 43 22.40 -43.60 -0.46
N ASP A 44 21.68 -42.67 0.19
CA ASP A 44 21.97 -42.12 1.52
C ASP A 44 23.31 -41.42 1.74
N ASP A 45 23.33 -40.11 1.51
CA ASP A 45 23.91 -39.15 2.46
C ASP A 45 23.01 -37.91 2.43
N HIS A 46 22.10 -37.86 3.41
CA HIS A 46 21.44 -36.65 3.81
C HIS A 46 22.52 -35.74 4.39
N ASP A 47 23.06 -34.84 3.57
CA ASP A 47 23.53 -33.56 4.10
C ASP A 47 22.26 -32.85 4.55
N ASP A 48 21.90 -33.07 5.81
CA ASP A 48 21.17 -32.09 6.61
C ASP A 48 22.05 -30.83 6.60
N GLU A 49 21.97 -30.07 5.51
CA GLU A 49 22.17 -28.64 5.54
C GLU A 49 21.08 -28.14 6.50
N GLU A 50 21.45 -28.13 7.78
CA GLU A 50 20.77 -27.34 8.79
C GLU A 50 20.80 -25.92 8.21
N ASP A 51 19.71 -25.56 7.51
CA ASP A 51 19.25 -24.19 7.42
C ASP A 51 19.22 -23.72 8.87
N ASP A 52 20.36 -23.16 9.30
CA ASP A 52 20.43 -22.08 10.24
C ASP A 52 19.56 -20.98 9.63
N HIS A 53 18.24 -21.17 9.68
CA HIS A 53 17.32 -20.07 9.83
C HIS A 53 17.80 -19.41 11.12
N ASP A 54 18.67 -18.42 10.98
CA ASP A 54 18.66 -17.26 11.84
C ASP A 54 17.20 -16.78 11.81
N ASP A 55 16.35 -17.40 12.65
CA ASP A 55 15.20 -16.76 13.26
C ASP A 55 15.84 -15.61 14.05
N ASP A 56 16.19 -14.56 13.33
CA ASP A 56 16.30 -13.25 13.91
C ASP A 56 14.89 -12.97 14.46
N ASP A 57 14.68 -13.35 15.72
CA ASP A 57 13.69 -12.81 16.66
C ASP A 57 13.95 -11.29 16.75
N HIS A 58 13.79 -10.59 15.62
CA HIS A 58 13.48 -9.18 15.60
C HIS A 58 12.04 -9.09 16.09
N ASP A 59 11.82 -8.26 17.10
CA ASP A 59 10.52 -7.92 17.65
C ASP A 59 9.74 -7.17 16.55
N HIS A 60 9.29 -7.88 15.53
CA HIS A 60 8.54 -7.32 14.42
C HIS A 60 7.13 -7.03 14.88
N VAL A 61 6.71 -5.78 14.76
CA VAL A 61 5.32 -5.40 15.01
C VAL A 61 4.44 -5.95 13.88
N GLU A 62 3.39 -6.69 14.25
CA GLU A 62 2.39 -7.19 13.30
C GLU A 62 1.43 -6.05 12.94
N VAL A 63 1.56 -5.51 11.72
CA VAL A 63 0.65 -4.49 11.17
C VAL A 63 -0.57 -5.17 10.56
N GLU A 64 -1.76 -4.90 11.10
CA GLU A 64 -3.06 -5.36 10.57
C GLU A 64 -3.59 -4.41 9.47
N GLY A 65 -3.30 -3.11 9.59
CA GLY A 65 -3.83 -2.08 8.69
C GLY A 65 -2.88 -0.92 8.44
N LEU A 66 -3.01 -0.31 7.26
CA LEU A 66 -2.26 0.87 6.84
C LEU A 66 -3.19 1.82 6.08
N GLU A 67 -3.23 3.07 6.53
CA GLU A 67 -3.86 4.21 5.87
C GLU A 67 -2.79 5.26 5.54
N ILE A 68 -2.82 5.81 4.35
CA ILE A 68 -1.98 6.94 3.92
C ILE A 68 -2.85 8.18 3.89
N VAL A 69 -2.37 9.24 4.52
CA VAL A 69 -3.08 10.52 4.64
C VAL A 69 -2.25 11.65 4.03
N ASP A 70 -2.88 12.68 3.49
CA ASP A 70 -2.18 13.88 3.04
C ASP A 70 -1.86 14.84 4.21
N GLY A 71 -1.18 15.96 3.92
CA GLY A 71 -0.82 16.97 4.92
C GLY A 71 -2.01 17.69 5.61
N ASP A 72 -3.22 17.64 5.05
CA ASP A 72 -4.45 18.06 5.73
C ASP A 72 -5.09 16.95 6.60
N GLY A 73 -4.56 15.72 6.53
CA GLY A 73 -5.00 14.54 7.27
C GLY A 73 -6.20 13.83 6.64
N GLU A 74 -6.43 14.00 5.33
CA GLU A 74 -7.43 13.25 4.56
C GLU A 74 -6.82 11.94 4.04
N GLU A 75 -7.57 10.85 4.14
CA GLU A 75 -7.20 9.56 3.57
C GLU A 75 -7.07 9.66 2.05
N VAL A 76 -5.89 9.34 1.53
CA VAL A 76 -5.64 9.24 0.09
C VAL A 76 -5.57 7.79 -0.39
N ALA A 77 -5.14 6.88 0.48
CA ALA A 77 -5.10 5.46 0.18
C ALA A 77 -5.15 4.60 1.45
N TYR A 78 -5.61 3.36 1.35
CA TYR A 78 -5.54 2.39 2.45
C TYR A 78 -5.41 0.96 1.93
N ILE A 79 -4.83 0.08 2.74
CA ILE A 79 -4.78 -1.36 2.47
C ILE A 79 -5.99 -2.04 3.12
N HIS A 80 -6.68 -2.88 2.34
CA HIS A 80 -7.68 -3.79 2.89
C HIS A 80 -7.51 -5.19 2.32
N GLY A 81 -6.98 -6.10 3.13
CA GLY A 81 -6.62 -7.46 2.71
C GLY A 81 -5.25 -7.46 2.03
N ASP A 82 -5.21 -7.77 0.73
CA ASP A 82 -3.99 -7.89 -0.05
C ASP A 82 -3.83 -6.82 -1.15
N HIS A 83 -4.67 -5.77 -1.14
CA HIS A 83 -4.66 -4.73 -2.15
C HIS A 83 -4.87 -3.32 -1.59
N TRP A 84 -4.31 -2.34 -2.31
CA TRP A 84 -4.53 -0.92 -2.09
C TRP A 84 -5.86 -0.45 -2.65
N HIS A 85 -6.53 0.40 -1.89
CA HIS A 85 -7.56 1.32 -2.37
C HIS A 85 -6.94 2.71 -2.45
N GLY A 86 -7.08 3.37 -3.59
CA GLY A 86 -6.46 4.68 -3.83
C GLY A 86 -5.09 4.58 -4.51
N GLU A 87 -4.49 5.73 -4.76
CA GLU A 87 -3.19 5.92 -5.41
C GLU A 87 -2.58 7.25 -4.96
N LEU A 88 -1.26 7.39 -5.06
CA LEU A 88 -0.59 8.63 -4.73
C LEU A 88 -0.59 9.58 -5.93
N GLN A 89 -1.05 10.81 -5.74
CA GLN A 89 -1.08 11.83 -6.78
C GLN A 89 -0.16 12.98 -6.41
N VAL A 90 0.95 13.13 -7.14
CA VAL A 90 2.01 14.08 -6.85
C VAL A 90 2.19 15.07 -8.01
N PRO A 91 1.92 16.37 -7.84
CA PRO A 91 2.06 17.31 -8.94
C PRO A 91 3.54 17.51 -9.32
N ILE A 92 3.81 17.68 -10.62
CA ILE A 92 5.17 17.89 -11.11
C ILE A 92 5.78 19.18 -10.55
N ASP A 93 7.06 19.13 -10.18
CA ASP A 93 7.81 20.23 -9.54
C ASP A 93 7.20 20.71 -8.20
N GLU A 94 6.26 19.96 -7.61
CA GLU A 94 5.68 20.22 -6.29
C GLU A 94 6.00 19.08 -5.31
N THR A 95 5.90 19.39 -4.01
CA THR A 95 6.11 18.45 -2.91
C THR A 95 4.81 18.30 -2.16
N VAL A 96 4.39 17.05 -1.95
CA VAL A 96 3.21 16.66 -1.18
C VAL A 96 3.70 15.93 0.08
N GLU A 97 3.14 16.30 1.22
CA GLU A 97 3.39 15.65 2.50
C GLU A 97 2.40 14.47 2.63
N TYR A 98 2.91 13.27 2.88
CA TYR A 98 2.10 12.10 3.18
C TYR A 98 2.44 11.56 4.57
N GLY A 99 1.43 11.46 5.43
CA GLY A 99 1.49 10.73 6.69
C GLY A 99 0.99 9.30 6.51
N ALA A 100 1.15 8.49 7.56
CA ALA A 100 0.61 7.14 7.62
C ALA A 100 0.00 6.85 8.99
N VAL A 101 -1.04 6.03 9.00
CA VAL A 101 -1.62 5.44 10.22
C VAL A 101 -1.45 3.93 10.11
N PHE A 102 -0.56 3.38 10.93
CA PHE A 102 -0.41 1.93 11.08
C PHE A 102 -1.26 1.45 12.25
N VAL A 103 -1.93 0.33 12.05
CA VAL A 103 -2.77 -0.32 13.06
C VAL A 103 -2.19 -1.70 13.36
N ASP A 104 -1.98 -2.01 14.64
CA ASP A 104 -1.46 -3.29 15.09
C ASP A 104 -2.54 -4.41 15.10
N GLU A 105 -2.14 -5.63 15.46
CA GLU A 105 -3.03 -6.80 15.61
C GLU A 105 -4.15 -6.62 16.67
N GLU A 106 -3.99 -5.69 17.60
CA GLU A 106 -4.98 -5.38 18.64
C GLU A 106 -5.98 -4.30 18.17
N GLY A 107 -5.75 -3.71 16.98
CA GLY A 107 -6.53 -2.62 16.43
C GLY A 107 -6.16 -1.26 17.02
N GLU A 108 -4.97 -1.11 17.61
CA GLU A 108 -4.45 0.14 18.16
C GLU A 108 -3.51 0.84 17.16
N GLU A 109 -3.56 2.17 17.12
CA GLU A 109 -2.71 2.98 16.24
C GLU A 109 -1.27 3.03 16.77
N ILE A 110 -0.30 2.74 15.91
CA ILE A 110 1.12 2.81 16.23
C ILE A 110 1.56 4.29 16.14
N PRO A 111 2.06 4.91 17.23
CA PRO A 111 2.51 6.30 17.20
C PRO A 111 3.81 6.44 16.42
N LEU A 112 3.86 7.43 15.51
CA LEU A 112 5.02 7.72 14.65
C LEU A 112 5.66 9.07 15.03
N GLY A 113 6.97 9.18 14.81
CA GLY A 113 7.71 10.44 14.84
C GLY A 113 9.13 10.34 15.38
N GLU A 114 9.92 11.42 15.20
CA GLU A 114 11.33 11.48 15.63
C GLU A 114 11.55 11.27 17.15
N ASP A 115 10.51 11.48 17.96
CA ASP A 115 10.52 11.31 19.42
C ASP A 115 9.82 10.00 19.86
N GLU A 116 9.26 9.23 18.93
CA GLU A 116 8.56 7.96 19.16
C GLU A 116 9.48 6.75 18.89
N GLU A 117 8.95 5.53 19.08
CA GLU A 117 9.70 4.29 18.82
C GLU A 117 9.79 3.97 17.32
N TYR A 118 8.75 4.35 16.57
CA TYR A 118 8.62 4.07 15.15
C TYR A 118 8.65 5.34 14.32
N GLU A 119 9.21 5.22 13.12
CA GLU A 119 9.33 6.29 12.13
C GLU A 119 8.77 5.82 10.79
N LEU A 120 8.12 6.73 10.05
CA LEU A 120 7.71 6.53 8.68
C LEU A 120 8.87 6.82 7.73
N ASP A 121 9.09 5.90 6.81
CA ASP A 121 9.91 6.11 5.62
C ASP A 121 9.18 5.58 4.38
N ALA A 122 9.70 5.92 3.20
CA ALA A 122 9.21 5.39 1.95
C ALA A 122 10.33 5.30 0.90
N GLU A 123 10.22 4.32 0.02
CA GLU A 123 11.15 4.13 -1.08
C GLU A 123 10.44 3.77 -2.39
N VAL A 124 11.11 4.01 -3.51
CA VAL A 124 10.62 3.55 -4.82
C VAL A 124 10.75 2.03 -4.88
N ALA A 125 9.66 1.35 -5.22
CA ALA A 125 9.60 -0.11 -5.21
C ALA A 125 10.66 -0.75 -6.11
N GLU A 126 11.12 -1.94 -5.74
CA GLU A 126 12.11 -2.67 -6.53
C GLU A 126 11.59 -2.98 -7.95
N GLY A 127 12.28 -2.44 -8.95
CA GLY A 127 11.94 -2.62 -10.37
C GLY A 127 10.98 -1.59 -10.95
N ALA A 128 10.49 -0.65 -10.13
CA ALA A 128 9.70 0.49 -10.57
C ALA A 128 10.55 1.55 -11.29
N GLN A 129 9.89 2.57 -11.84
CA GLN A 129 10.53 3.63 -12.60
C GLN A 129 11.21 4.64 -11.65
N GLU A 130 12.53 4.57 -11.55
CA GLU A 130 13.32 5.53 -10.77
C GLU A 130 13.30 6.95 -11.37
N GLY A 131 13.37 7.97 -10.51
CA GLY A 131 13.50 9.39 -10.92
C GLY A 131 12.21 10.07 -11.35
N ILE A 132 11.06 9.42 -11.14
CA ILE A 132 9.72 10.00 -11.29
C ILE A 132 9.35 10.80 -10.04
N VAL A 133 9.64 10.26 -8.86
CA VAL A 133 9.46 10.93 -7.56
C VAL A 133 10.78 10.96 -6.77
N GLY A 134 10.94 11.99 -5.95
CA GLY A 134 11.93 12.06 -4.88
C GLY A 134 11.24 11.98 -3.52
N ILE A 135 11.82 11.24 -2.58
CA ILE A 135 11.24 10.98 -1.26
C ILE A 135 12.21 11.45 -0.17
N GLU A 136 11.73 12.21 0.81
CA GLU A 136 12.49 12.66 1.98
C GLU A 136 11.69 12.36 3.28
N PRO A 137 12.16 11.47 4.16
CA PRO A 137 11.46 11.14 5.40
C PRO A 137 11.66 12.17 6.51
N HIS A 138 10.62 12.35 7.33
CA HIS A 138 10.57 13.30 8.44
C HIS A 138 10.14 12.67 9.77
N GLY A 139 10.08 11.35 9.87
CA GLY A 139 9.77 10.62 11.09
C GLY A 139 8.28 10.29 11.22
N ASP A 140 7.36 11.26 11.15
CA ASP A 140 5.91 10.99 11.17
C ASP A 140 5.24 11.07 9.78
N HIS A 141 5.91 11.69 8.83
CA HIS A 141 5.48 11.84 7.44
C HIS A 141 6.67 11.74 6.49
N VAL A 142 6.37 11.62 5.20
CA VAL A 142 7.34 11.69 4.10
C VAL A 142 6.96 12.82 3.14
N ASP A 143 7.96 13.58 2.71
CA ASP A 143 7.82 14.56 1.64
C ASP A 143 8.09 13.87 0.30
N VAL A 144 7.08 13.82 -0.56
CA VAL A 144 7.18 13.24 -1.91
C VAL A 144 7.13 14.35 -2.95
N THR A 145 8.18 14.48 -3.76
CA THR A 145 8.34 15.51 -4.78
C THR A 145 8.24 14.91 -6.19
N GLY A 146 7.37 15.46 -7.04
CA GLY A 146 7.25 15.05 -8.44
C GLY A 146 8.43 15.55 -9.28
N GLU A 147 9.32 14.66 -9.71
CA GLU A 147 10.52 15.03 -10.48
C GLU A 147 10.29 14.97 -12.01
N GLU A 148 9.56 13.97 -12.49
CA GLU A 148 9.26 13.78 -13.91
C GLU A 148 7.84 13.21 -14.08
N GLU A 149 7.12 13.64 -15.12
CA GLU A 149 5.77 13.12 -15.42
C GLU A 149 5.82 11.61 -15.73
N GLY A 150 4.96 10.84 -15.08
CA GLY A 150 4.91 9.40 -15.28
C GLY A 150 4.20 8.64 -14.15
N LEU A 151 4.28 7.32 -14.23
CA LEU A 151 3.81 6.39 -13.20
C LEU A 151 5.02 5.66 -12.60
N THR A 152 5.03 5.52 -11.29
CA THR A 152 5.98 4.68 -10.55
C THR A 152 5.27 3.99 -9.39
N GLU A 153 6.00 3.16 -8.65
CA GLU A 153 5.46 2.44 -7.49
C GLU A 153 6.30 2.81 -6.26
N VAL A 154 5.64 3.05 -5.14
CA VAL A 154 6.26 3.42 -3.85
C VAL A 154 5.90 2.36 -2.80
N VAL A 155 6.81 2.12 -1.88
CA VAL A 155 6.64 1.23 -0.74
C VAL A 155 6.82 2.06 0.53
N PHE A 156 5.89 1.95 1.47
CA PHE A 156 5.98 2.58 2.79
C PHE A 156 6.58 1.61 3.79
N LEU A 157 7.42 2.13 4.67
CA LEU A 157 8.22 1.39 5.62
C LEU A 157 7.92 1.89 7.03
N LEU A 158 7.72 0.96 7.95
CA LEU A 158 7.69 1.25 9.38
C LEU A 158 9.08 0.97 9.96
N TRP A 159 9.86 2.02 10.20
CA TRP A 159 11.21 1.92 10.73
C TRP A 159 11.24 1.89 12.25
N HIS A 160 12.17 1.09 12.77
CA HIS A 160 12.50 1.00 14.18
C HIS A 160 14.03 0.89 14.32
N ASP A 161 14.64 1.92 14.89
CA ASP A 161 16.10 2.06 15.07
C ASP A 161 16.91 1.97 13.76
N ASP A 162 17.39 0.79 13.35
CA ASP A 162 18.26 0.58 12.17
C ASP A 162 17.66 -0.39 11.13
N HIS A 163 16.38 -0.76 11.28
CA HIS A 163 15.68 -1.67 10.37
C HIS A 163 14.20 -1.31 10.19
N ALA A 164 13.61 -1.79 9.09
CA ALA A 164 12.17 -1.74 8.87
C ALA A 164 11.51 -3.00 9.45
N ASP A 165 10.55 -2.81 10.36
CA ASP A 165 9.75 -3.89 10.93
C ASP A 165 8.55 -4.27 10.05
N TYR A 166 8.12 -3.34 9.18
CA TYR A 166 7.08 -3.58 8.19
C TYR A 166 7.41 -2.91 6.85
N GLU A 167 7.04 -3.60 5.77
CA GLU A 167 7.12 -3.13 4.40
C GLU A 167 5.75 -3.30 3.75
N SER A 168 5.19 -2.22 3.21
CA SER A 168 3.90 -2.27 2.53
C SER A 168 4.02 -2.95 1.16
N PRO A 169 2.94 -3.53 0.60
CA PRO A 169 2.85 -3.76 -0.83
C PRO A 169 3.09 -2.45 -1.61
N PRO A 170 3.62 -2.51 -2.84
CA PRO A 170 3.81 -1.32 -3.67
C PRO A 170 2.47 -0.65 -3.99
N ILE A 171 2.42 0.67 -3.86
CA ILE A 171 1.30 1.52 -4.29
C ILE A 171 1.69 2.31 -5.54
N ASP A 172 0.75 2.46 -6.47
CA ASP A 172 0.94 3.31 -7.64
C ASP A 172 1.05 4.79 -7.23
N ALA A 173 2.02 5.48 -7.81
CA ALA A 173 2.22 6.92 -7.68
C ALA A 173 2.23 7.57 -9.08
N GLU A 174 1.27 8.44 -9.33
CA GLU A 174 1.16 9.24 -10.55
C GLU A 174 1.75 10.64 -10.35
N VAL A 175 2.58 11.05 -11.31
CA VAL A 175 3.12 12.40 -11.39
C VAL A 175 2.61 13.07 -12.66
N ALA A 176 1.87 14.17 -12.51
CA ALA A 176 1.25 14.91 -13.61
C ALA A 176 1.28 16.44 -13.39
N GLU A 177 1.05 17.22 -14.44
CA GLU A 177 0.96 18.69 -14.36
C GLU A 177 -0.30 19.17 -13.62
N GLU A 178 -1.39 18.43 -13.73
CA GLU A 178 -2.68 18.70 -13.11
C GLU A 178 -3.42 17.38 -12.91
N PHE A 179 -4.02 17.19 -11.74
CA PHE A 179 -4.97 16.13 -11.48
C PHE A 179 -6.37 16.73 -11.62
N ASP A 180 -7.19 16.14 -12.49
CA ASP A 180 -8.59 16.51 -12.58
C ASP A 180 -9.29 15.94 -11.33
N ASP A 181 -9.67 16.81 -10.39
CA ASP A 181 -10.49 16.48 -9.19
C ASP A 181 -11.90 15.95 -9.55
N GLU A 182 -12.12 15.43 -10.76
CA GLU A 182 -13.44 15.19 -11.37
C GLU A 182 -14.09 13.85 -10.96
N ASP A 183 -13.64 13.22 -9.86
CA ASP A 183 -14.37 12.13 -9.18
C ASP A 183 -15.30 12.64 -8.06
N ASP A 184 -15.77 13.89 -8.18
CA ASP A 184 -17.12 14.22 -7.72
C ASP A 184 -18.10 13.45 -8.63
N HIS A 185 -18.33 12.18 -8.27
CA HIS A 185 -19.51 11.46 -8.66
C HIS A 185 -20.72 12.25 -8.18
N GLY A 186 -21.10 13.22 -9.01
CA GLY A 186 -22.42 13.80 -9.09
C GLY A 186 -23.39 12.65 -9.28
N HIS A 187 -23.76 12.04 -8.16
CA HIS A 187 -25.06 11.47 -7.94
C HIS A 187 -26.05 12.62 -8.02
N ASP A 188 -26.26 13.13 -9.24
CA ASP A 188 -27.51 13.74 -9.67
C ASP A 188 -28.57 12.64 -9.55
N HIS A 189 -28.97 12.36 -8.31
CA HIS A 189 -30.30 11.92 -7.98
C HIS A 189 -31.23 13.10 -8.25
N ASP A 190 -31.40 13.43 -9.52
CA ASP A 190 -32.66 13.97 -10.02
C ASP A 190 -33.70 12.86 -9.85
N ASP A 191 -34.07 12.59 -8.60
CA ASP A 191 -35.35 11.98 -8.20
C ASP A 191 -36.45 13.03 -8.47
N GLU A 192 -36.56 13.48 -9.72
CA GLU A 192 -37.70 14.20 -10.28
C GLU A 192 -38.52 13.26 -11.18
N ASP A 193 -38.64 11.97 -10.84
CA ASP A 193 -39.75 11.17 -11.37
C ASP A 193 -41.00 11.40 -10.51
N ASP A 194 -41.61 12.55 -10.84
CA ASP A 194 -43.03 12.83 -10.73
C ASP A 194 -43.85 11.63 -11.22
N HIS A 195 -44.26 10.78 -10.28
CA HIS A 195 -45.36 9.84 -10.47
C HIS A 195 -46.52 10.23 -9.58
N GLY A 196 -47.09 11.40 -9.90
CA GLY A 196 -48.49 11.67 -9.61
C GLY A 196 -49.35 10.63 -10.33
N HIS A 197 -49.85 9.65 -9.58
CA HIS A 197 -51.02 8.87 -9.96
C HIS A 197 -52.03 8.91 -8.82
N ASP A 198 -52.70 10.05 -8.74
CA ASP A 198 -54.08 10.14 -8.26
C ASP A 198 -54.99 9.37 -9.23
N ASP A 199 -55.17 8.07 -8.99
CA ASP A 199 -56.29 7.32 -9.54
C ASP A 199 -57.10 6.72 -8.39
N GLU A 200 -58.08 7.51 -7.98
CA GLU A 200 -59.24 7.12 -7.21
C GLU A 200 -59.96 5.97 -7.94
N HIS A 201 -59.74 4.73 -7.52
CA HIS A 201 -60.56 3.60 -7.94
C HIS A 201 -61.31 3.02 -6.74
N ASP A 202 -62.48 3.63 -6.48
CA ASP A 202 -63.64 2.96 -5.92
C ASP A 202 -63.93 1.67 -6.71
N HIS A 203 -63.73 0.52 -6.08
CA HIS A 203 -64.47 -0.69 -6.41
C HIS A 203 -64.85 -1.42 -5.11
N ASP A 204 -66.08 -1.13 -4.70
CA ASP A 204 -66.93 -2.01 -3.91
C ASP A 204 -67.05 -3.42 -4.52
N ASP A 205 -67.56 -4.32 -3.67
CA ASP A 205 -68.10 -5.65 -3.93
C ASP A 205 -67.14 -6.84 -3.79
N ASP A 206 -67.08 -7.29 -2.52
CA ASP A 206 -67.26 -8.67 -2.08
C ASP A 206 -66.39 -9.76 -2.71
N HIS A 207 -65.62 -10.49 -1.89
CA HIS A 207 -65.73 -11.94 -1.79
C HIS A 207 -65.14 -12.41 -0.45
N ASP A 208 -66.06 -12.82 0.41
CA ASP A 208 -65.87 -13.59 1.63
C ASP A 208 -65.09 -14.89 1.34
N HIS A 209 -63.88 -15.01 1.88
CA HIS A 209 -63.28 -16.29 2.25
C HIS A 209 -62.37 -16.07 3.47
N GLY A 210 -62.88 -16.48 4.63
CA GLY A 210 -62.09 -16.57 5.86
C GLY A 210 -61.03 -17.67 5.83
N HIS A 211 -60.39 -17.82 6.99
CA HIS A 211 -59.29 -18.72 7.39
C HIS A 211 -57.90 -18.10 7.17
N ASP A 212 -57.03 -17.94 8.16
CA ASP A 212 -56.99 -18.26 9.59
C ASP A 212 -55.91 -17.34 10.20
N ASP A 213 -56.03 -17.03 11.50
CA ASP A 213 -55.05 -16.29 12.28
C ASP A 213 -53.72 -17.07 12.37
N ASP A 214 -52.65 -16.55 11.76
CA ASP A 214 -51.27 -16.92 12.11
C ASP A 214 -50.56 -15.70 12.71
N ASP A 215 -50.64 -15.69 14.04
CA ASP A 215 -49.96 -14.82 14.99
C ASP A 215 -48.44 -15.06 14.87
N HIS A 216 -47.73 -14.22 14.11
CA HIS A 216 -46.28 -14.15 14.15
C HIS A 216 -45.85 -13.07 15.14
N GLY A 217 -45.90 -13.44 16.42
CA GLY A 217 -45.08 -12.81 17.44
C GLY A 217 -43.61 -13.03 17.12
N HIS A 218 -42.90 -11.94 16.86
CA HIS A 218 -41.45 -11.89 16.96
C HIS A 218 -41.13 -11.25 18.30
N ASP A 219 -41.04 -12.11 19.32
CA ASP A 219 -40.22 -11.87 20.49
C ASP A 219 -38.78 -12.21 20.07
N ASP A 220 -37.92 -11.20 19.98
CA ASP A 220 -36.47 -11.39 20.04
C ASP A 220 -35.92 -10.38 21.06
N ASP A 221 -36.12 -10.75 22.33
CA ASP A 221 -35.29 -10.30 23.44
C ASP A 221 -33.85 -10.79 23.22
N HIS A 222 -32.89 -9.87 23.16
CA HIS A 222 -31.48 -10.19 23.40
C HIS A 222 -30.86 -9.13 24.32
N ASP A 223 -31.26 -9.18 25.58
CA ASP A 223 -30.39 -8.83 26.69
C ASP A 223 -29.49 -10.04 26.99
N HIS A 224 -28.18 -9.86 26.95
CA HIS A 224 -27.23 -10.66 27.72
C HIS A 224 -26.07 -9.77 28.16
N ASP A 225 -26.16 -9.36 29.44
CA ASP A 225 -25.07 -8.91 30.28
C ASP A 225 -23.97 -9.98 30.46
N ASP A 226 -22.77 -9.46 30.79
CA ASP A 226 -21.73 -10.01 31.68
C ASP A 226 -20.97 -11.29 31.29
N ASP A 227 -19.63 -11.19 31.20
CA ASP A 227 -18.78 -11.75 32.27
C ASP A 227 -17.31 -11.22 32.19
N HIS A 228 -16.85 -10.75 33.36
CA HIS A 228 -15.47 -10.69 33.90
C HIS A 228 -14.59 -9.43 33.80
#